data_AF-A0A318JWE1-F1
#
_entry.id   AF-A0A318JWE1-F1
#
_cell.length_a   1.000
_cell.length_b   1.000
_cell.length_c   1.000
_cell.angle_alpha   90.00
_cell.angle_beta   90.00
_cell.angle_gamma   90.00
#
_symmetry.space_group_name_H-M   'P 1'
#
loop_
_entity.id
_entity.type
_entity.pdbx_description
1 polymer ?
#
loop_
_entity_poly.entity_id
_entity_poly.type
_entity_poly.pdbx_seq_one_letter_code
_entity_poly.pdbx_strand_id
1 'polypeptide(L)'
;MLNKYGLTMEEYRLALPGAIEQLRGRQSASVSERKEFLYELLQTLVENGYLARLEKPDYGKDTVYRLTLSGFGDVAIIQKGCPDGAHSSKRWKVPEWARETYLWWLCDSTRYEPGAHVDKGVKRLLGEFLGARPDTLSGVIFHDRLCGSPNRPCPKSRYALQVGERSVPPPCVYVMPDRDSAADAWNWNGEVRRVFPEALLQAFGITPSQASQFIGHIGFQRRQGAIRTTITSRFGPGRATTFRS
;
A
#
# COMPACT_ATOMS: atom_id res chain seq x y z
N MET A 1 -33.01 20.36 12.19
CA MET A 1 -31.63 20.67 11.77
C MET A 1 -31.53 21.36 10.41
N LEU A 2 -32.53 21.29 9.51
CA LEU A 2 -32.50 21.96 8.19
C LEU A 2 -32.90 23.46 8.24
N ASN A 3 -33.85 23.86 9.09
CA ASN A 3 -34.24 25.28 9.27
C ASN A 3 -33.10 26.19 9.75
N LYS A 4 -32.02 25.65 10.34
CA LYS A 4 -30.85 26.45 10.76
C LYS A 4 -30.03 26.98 9.59
N TYR A 5 -30.26 26.47 8.38
CA TYR A 5 -29.59 26.88 7.15
C TYR A 5 -30.56 27.49 6.12
N GLY A 6 -31.79 27.82 6.52
CA GLY A 6 -32.78 28.48 5.65
C GLY A 6 -33.30 27.63 4.48
N LEU A 7 -33.05 26.32 4.47
CA LEU A 7 -33.47 25.42 3.40
C LEU A 7 -34.76 24.67 3.78
N THR A 8 -35.72 24.67 2.86
CA THR A 8 -36.89 23.80 2.90
C THR A 8 -36.50 22.36 2.58
N MET A 9 -37.37 21.42 2.96
CA MET A 9 -37.13 19.99 2.70
C MET A 9 -37.12 19.66 1.20
N GLU A 10 -37.89 20.39 0.39
CA GLU A 10 -37.93 20.20 -1.06
C GLU A 10 -36.68 20.74 -1.75
N GLU A 11 -36.16 21.89 -1.32
CA GLU A 11 -34.87 22.42 -1.82
C GLU A 11 -33.70 21.48 -1.52
N TYR A 12 -33.68 20.89 -0.32
CA TYR A 12 -32.69 19.87 0.02
C TYR A 12 -32.79 18.64 -0.90
N ARG A 13 -34.02 18.18 -1.18
CA ARG A 13 -34.28 17.01 -2.04
C ARG A 13 -33.85 17.27 -3.48
N LEU A 14 -34.05 18.48 -3.99
CA LEU A 14 -33.64 18.90 -5.33
C LEU A 14 -32.11 19.08 -5.46
N ALA A 15 -31.43 19.52 -4.40
CA ALA A 15 -29.97 19.68 -4.40
C ALA A 15 -29.19 18.36 -4.25
N LEU A 16 -29.81 17.33 -3.66
CA LEU A 16 -29.15 16.07 -3.32
C LEU A 16 -28.58 15.31 -4.54
N PRO A 17 -29.29 15.17 -5.69
CA PRO A 17 -28.73 14.53 -6.88
C PRO A 17 -27.48 15.24 -7.42
N GLY A 18 -27.49 16.57 -7.46
CA GLY A 18 -26.34 17.36 -7.90
C GLY A 18 -25.12 17.19 -7.00
N ALA A 19 -25.34 17.15 -5.68
CA ALA A 19 -24.28 16.86 -4.71
C ALA A 19 -23.74 15.42 -4.85
N ILE A 20 -24.63 14.44 -5.09
CA ILE A 20 -24.23 13.04 -5.35
C ILE A 20 -23.38 12.94 -6.62
N GLU A 21 -23.79 13.58 -7.70
CA GLU A 21 -23.03 13.58 -8.96
C GLU A 21 -21.69 14.29 -8.83
N GLN A 22 -21.63 15.42 -8.10
CA GLN A 22 -20.35 16.06 -7.77
C GLN A 22 -19.44 15.16 -6.93
N LEU A 23 -19.99 14.45 -5.95
CA LEU A 23 -19.23 13.48 -5.14
C LEU A 23 -18.73 12.31 -6.00
N ARG A 24 -19.56 11.78 -6.90
CA ARG A 24 -19.16 10.73 -7.86
C ARG A 24 -18.07 11.20 -8.80
N GLY A 25 -18.19 12.40 -9.36
CA GLY A 25 -17.17 13.01 -10.21
C GLY A 25 -15.83 13.15 -9.50
N ARG A 26 -15.83 13.66 -8.26
CA ARG A 26 -14.62 13.76 -7.42
C ARG A 26 -14.03 12.40 -7.08
N GLN A 27 -14.85 11.41 -6.73
CA GLN A 27 -14.38 10.06 -6.45
C GLN A 27 -13.75 9.41 -7.69
N SER A 28 -14.40 9.52 -8.85
CA SER A 28 -13.89 9.00 -10.12
C SER A 28 -12.54 9.62 -10.48
N ALA A 29 -12.42 10.94 -10.38
CA ALA A 29 -11.16 11.65 -10.58
C ALA A 29 -10.05 11.15 -9.65
N SER A 30 -10.33 10.99 -8.35
CA SER A 30 -9.35 10.48 -7.38
C SER A 30 -8.85 9.06 -7.71
N VAL A 31 -9.72 8.20 -8.26
CA VAL A 31 -9.33 6.84 -8.65
C VAL A 31 -8.42 6.87 -9.87
N SER A 32 -8.72 7.72 -10.85
CA SER A 32 -7.91 7.89 -12.05
C SER A 32 -6.52 8.44 -11.71
N GLU A 33 -6.43 9.48 -10.88
CA GLU A 33 -5.16 10.06 -10.43
C GLU A 33 -4.27 9.04 -9.69
N ARG A 34 -4.86 8.20 -8.83
CA ARG A 34 -4.14 7.14 -8.11
C ARG A 34 -3.57 6.09 -9.07
N LYS A 35 -4.33 5.72 -10.09
CA LYS A 35 -3.91 4.75 -11.12
C LYS A 35 -2.79 5.29 -11.98
N GLU A 36 -2.93 6.54 -12.41
CA GLU A 36 -1.93 7.25 -13.21
C GLU A 36 -0.61 7.34 -12.46
N PHE A 37 -0.63 7.84 -11.21
CA PHE A 37 0.57 7.91 -10.37
C PHE A 37 1.26 6.54 -10.19
N LEU A 38 0.51 5.49 -9.84
CA LEU A 38 1.10 4.17 -9.65
C LEU A 38 1.68 3.63 -10.96
N TYR A 39 0.98 3.84 -12.07
CA TYR A 39 1.47 3.42 -13.38
C TYR A 39 2.75 4.17 -13.78
N GLU A 40 2.77 5.50 -13.69
CA GLU A 40 3.95 6.33 -13.99
C GLU A 40 5.17 5.88 -13.17
N LEU A 41 4.98 5.63 -11.87
CA LEU A 41 6.04 5.14 -11.00
C LEU A 41 6.57 3.78 -11.46
N LEU A 42 5.69 2.80 -11.68
CA LEU A 42 6.09 1.45 -12.10
C LEU A 42 6.70 1.46 -13.51
N GLN A 43 6.21 2.33 -14.39
CA GLN A 43 6.74 2.52 -15.74
C GLN A 43 8.15 3.11 -15.70
N THR A 44 8.41 4.08 -14.81
CA THR A 44 9.76 4.62 -14.57
C THR A 44 10.73 3.51 -14.13
N LEU A 45 10.28 2.53 -13.36
CA LEU A 45 11.08 1.38 -12.98
C LEU A 45 11.43 0.47 -14.17
N VAL A 46 10.53 0.32 -15.15
CA VAL A 46 10.80 -0.41 -16.40
C VAL A 46 11.83 0.35 -17.24
N GLU A 47 11.62 1.65 -17.42
CA GLU A 47 12.50 2.53 -18.22
C GLU A 47 13.94 2.57 -17.67
N ASN A 48 14.08 2.52 -16.36
CA ASN A 48 15.38 2.46 -15.69
C ASN A 48 15.96 1.04 -15.58
N GLY A 49 15.29 0.02 -16.15
CA GLY A 49 15.79 -1.36 -16.21
C GLY A 49 15.67 -2.18 -14.93
N TYR A 50 14.95 -1.69 -13.90
CA TYR A 50 14.71 -2.45 -12.66
C TYR A 50 13.58 -3.49 -12.80
N LEU A 51 12.68 -3.28 -13.76
CA LEU A 51 11.64 -4.22 -14.15
C LEU A 51 11.81 -4.55 -15.63
N ALA A 52 11.64 -5.83 -15.99
CA ALA A 52 11.69 -6.25 -17.39
C ALA A 52 10.41 -5.88 -18.14
N ARG A 53 9.26 -5.93 -17.45
CA ARG A 53 7.95 -5.69 -18.06
C ARG A 53 6.91 -5.27 -17.02
N LEU A 54 5.95 -4.47 -17.47
CA LEU A 54 4.79 -4.02 -16.71
C LEU A 54 3.53 -4.28 -17.54
N GLU A 55 2.58 -5.05 -17.01
CA GLU A 55 1.24 -5.23 -17.58
C GLU A 55 0.21 -4.50 -16.70
N LYS A 56 -0.66 -3.71 -17.34
CA LYS A 56 -1.76 -2.98 -16.68
C LYS A 56 -2.93 -3.94 -16.37
N PRO A 57 -3.72 -3.66 -15.33
CA PRO A 57 -4.97 -4.37 -15.07
C PRO A 57 -5.96 -4.22 -16.23
N ASP A 58 -6.78 -5.25 -16.48
CA ASP A 58 -7.93 -5.14 -17.40
C ASP A 58 -9.03 -4.29 -16.73
N TYR A 59 -9.26 -3.10 -17.29
CA TYR A 59 -10.10 -2.09 -16.69
C TYR A 59 -11.55 -2.58 -16.53
N GLY A 60 -12.08 -2.47 -15.31
CA GLY A 60 -13.44 -2.89 -14.97
C GLY A 60 -13.53 -4.31 -14.41
N LYS A 61 -12.48 -5.14 -14.56
CA LYS A 61 -12.43 -6.50 -14.02
C LYS A 61 -11.51 -6.63 -12.82
N ASP A 62 -10.35 -5.98 -12.81
CA ASP A 62 -9.40 -6.07 -11.69
C ASP A 62 -8.61 -4.77 -11.41
N THR A 63 -7.71 -4.87 -10.43
CA THR A 63 -6.82 -3.78 -9.96
C THR A 63 -5.38 -4.31 -9.80
N VAL A 64 -5.05 -5.38 -10.52
CA VAL A 64 -3.81 -6.13 -10.35
C VAL A 64 -2.85 -5.79 -11.47
N TYR A 65 -1.73 -5.16 -11.11
CA TYR A 65 -0.61 -4.97 -12.03
C TYR A 65 0.31 -6.19 -11.95
N ARG A 66 0.83 -6.61 -13.10
CA ARG A 66 1.83 -7.68 -13.19
C ARG A 66 3.18 -7.07 -13.56
N LEU A 67 4.16 -7.29 -12.70
CA LEU A 67 5.53 -6.84 -12.86
C LEU A 67 6.41 -8.05 -13.13
N THR A 68 7.19 -8.04 -14.19
CA THR A 68 8.17 -9.10 -14.46
C THR A 68 9.56 -8.64 -14.02
N LEU A 69 10.18 -9.37 -13.09
CA LEU A 69 11.56 -9.13 -12.65
C LEU A 69 12.49 -10.15 -13.32
N SER A 70 13.55 -9.67 -13.97
CA SER A 70 14.56 -10.51 -14.61
C SER A 70 15.17 -11.51 -13.63
N GLY A 71 15.18 -12.80 -13.99
CA GLY A 71 15.74 -13.87 -13.17
C GLY A 71 14.90 -14.28 -11.95
N PHE A 72 13.87 -13.51 -11.59
CA PHE A 72 12.97 -13.84 -10.47
C PHE A 72 11.60 -14.31 -10.94
N GLY A 73 10.97 -13.67 -11.93
CA GLY A 73 9.61 -13.97 -12.37
C GLY A 73 8.62 -12.87 -12.01
N ASP A 74 7.33 -13.22 -11.95
CA ASP A 74 6.25 -12.23 -11.87
C ASP A 74 5.82 -11.90 -10.44
N VAL A 75 5.54 -10.62 -10.22
CA VAL A 75 5.07 -10.04 -8.96
C VAL A 75 3.74 -9.33 -9.20
N ALA A 76 2.78 -9.57 -8.31
CA ALA A 76 1.47 -8.92 -8.36
C ALA A 76 1.41 -7.70 -7.43
N ILE A 77 1.01 -6.56 -7.98
CA ILE A 77 0.66 -5.36 -7.19
C ILE A 77 -0.84 -5.15 -7.27
N ILE A 78 -1.52 -5.28 -6.13
CA ILE A 78 -2.95 -5.06 -6.03
C ILE A 78 -3.18 -3.64 -5.51
N GLN A 79 -3.69 -2.77 -6.39
CA GLN A 79 -3.96 -1.39 -6.04
C GLN A 79 -5.14 -1.27 -5.08
N LYS A 80 -4.95 -0.56 -3.96
CA LYS A 80 -5.99 -0.26 -2.97
C LYS A 80 -5.94 1.21 -2.54
N GLY A 81 -7.08 1.73 -2.09
CA GLY A 81 -7.15 3.06 -1.45
C GLY A 81 -6.63 3.04 0.00
N CYS A 82 -6.91 4.10 0.76
CA CYS A 82 -6.60 4.17 2.18
C CYS A 82 -7.11 2.92 2.94
N PRO A 83 -6.34 2.37 3.91
CA PRO A 83 -6.80 1.28 4.76
C PRO A 83 -7.75 1.77 5.88
N ASP A 84 -8.70 2.63 5.54
CA ASP A 84 -9.68 3.22 6.46
C ASP A 84 -10.98 2.41 6.56
N GLY A 85 -11.40 1.72 5.50
CA GLY A 85 -12.63 0.94 5.41
C GLY A 85 -12.45 -0.56 5.06
N ALA A 86 -13.56 -1.29 5.02
CA ALA A 86 -13.56 -2.74 4.71
C ALA A 86 -13.24 -3.04 3.24
N HIS A 87 -13.70 -2.19 2.31
CA HIS A 87 -13.53 -2.40 0.87
C HIS A 87 -12.08 -2.31 0.40
N SER A 88 -11.25 -1.49 1.05
CA SER A 88 -9.84 -1.33 0.70
C SER A 88 -8.94 -2.48 1.17
N SER A 89 -9.42 -3.32 2.11
CA SER A 89 -8.57 -4.34 2.75
C SER A 89 -8.97 -5.80 2.46
N LYS A 90 -10.20 -6.10 1.99
CA LYS A 90 -10.73 -7.49 1.95
C LYS A 90 -11.10 -8.08 0.57
N ARG A 91 -11.27 -7.26 -0.47
CA ARG A 91 -11.65 -7.76 -1.81
C ARG A 91 -10.44 -7.87 -2.73
N TRP A 92 -9.70 -8.96 -2.60
CA TRP A 92 -8.57 -9.30 -3.45
C TRP A 92 -8.37 -10.82 -3.42
N LYS A 93 -7.67 -11.36 -4.42
CA LYS A 93 -7.20 -12.74 -4.49
C LYS A 93 -5.75 -12.70 -4.94
N VAL A 94 -4.91 -13.56 -4.37
CA VAL A 94 -3.54 -13.74 -4.87
C VAL A 94 -3.59 -14.44 -6.23
N PRO A 95 -3.02 -13.85 -7.30
CA PRO A 95 -2.96 -14.53 -8.59
C PRO A 95 -2.01 -15.74 -8.53
N GLU A 96 -2.42 -16.86 -9.14
CA GLU A 96 -1.64 -18.11 -9.12
C GLU A 96 -0.28 -17.99 -9.83
N TRP A 97 -0.14 -17.03 -10.74
CA TRP A 97 1.12 -16.76 -11.45
C TRP A 97 2.12 -15.93 -10.63
N ALA A 98 1.70 -15.32 -9.52
CA ALA A 98 2.51 -14.35 -8.78
C ALA A 98 3.43 -15.06 -7.77
N ARG A 99 4.74 -14.81 -7.87
CA ARG A 99 5.73 -15.27 -6.87
C ARG A 99 5.70 -14.46 -5.59
N GLU A 100 5.47 -13.16 -5.74
CA GLU A 100 5.18 -12.27 -4.60
C GLU A 100 3.94 -11.43 -4.90
N THR A 101 3.15 -11.14 -3.88
CA THR A 101 1.95 -10.31 -4.00
C THR A 101 1.92 -9.23 -2.93
N TYR A 102 1.68 -7.99 -3.34
CA TYR A 102 1.61 -6.84 -2.44
C TYR A 102 0.27 -6.11 -2.58
N LEU A 103 -0.26 -5.68 -1.44
CA LEU A 103 -1.26 -4.60 -1.46
C LEU A 103 -0.56 -3.27 -1.47
N TRP A 104 -0.91 -2.40 -2.42
CA TRP A 104 -0.39 -1.04 -2.49
C TRP A 104 -1.48 -0.05 -2.09
N TRP A 105 -1.37 0.51 -0.89
CA TRP A 105 -2.28 1.52 -0.35
C TRP A 105 -1.89 2.92 -0.81
N LEU A 106 -2.70 3.48 -1.71
CA LEU A 106 -2.62 4.86 -2.20
C LEU A 106 -3.57 5.72 -1.39
N CYS A 107 -3.04 6.49 -0.42
CA CYS A 107 -3.84 7.24 0.54
C CYS A 107 -3.57 8.75 0.47
N ASP A 108 -4.08 9.39 -0.58
CA ASP A 108 -4.01 10.83 -0.87
C ASP A 108 -4.80 11.75 0.10
N SER A 109 -5.04 11.29 1.33
CA SER A 109 -6.09 11.83 2.18
C SER A 109 -5.91 13.22 2.79
N THR A 110 -4.77 13.90 2.92
CA THR A 110 -4.54 15.17 3.70
C THR A 110 -5.07 15.31 5.14
N ARG A 111 -6.25 14.78 5.51
CA ARG A 111 -6.85 14.80 6.86
C ARG A 111 -6.07 14.00 7.91
N TYR A 112 -5.33 13.01 7.46
CA TYR A 112 -4.56 12.11 8.32
C TYR A 112 -3.10 12.10 7.91
N GLU A 113 -2.23 11.92 8.91
CA GLU A 113 -0.82 11.70 8.71
C GLU A 113 -0.56 10.43 7.88
N PRO A 114 0.44 10.44 6.99
CA PRO A 114 0.89 9.23 6.28
C PRO A 114 1.11 8.06 7.24
N GLY A 115 0.49 6.91 6.95
CA GLY A 115 0.65 5.70 7.76
C GLY A 115 -0.27 5.57 8.98
N ALA A 116 -1.09 6.58 9.32
CA ALA A 116 -1.99 6.58 10.48
C ALA A 116 -3.06 5.45 10.49
N HIS A 117 -3.20 4.72 9.38
CA HIS A 117 -4.15 3.62 9.23
C HIS A 117 -3.47 2.28 8.90
N VAL A 118 -2.14 2.21 8.92
CA VAL A 118 -1.40 0.98 8.64
C VAL A 118 -1.76 -0.10 9.67
N ASP A 119 -1.85 0.24 10.95
CA ASP A 119 -2.26 -0.69 12.02
C ASP A 119 -3.67 -1.26 11.79
N LYS A 120 -4.63 -0.40 11.43
CA LYS A 120 -6.01 -0.81 11.11
C LYS A 120 -6.06 -1.71 9.88
N GLY A 121 -5.29 -1.38 8.84
CA GLY A 121 -5.14 -2.22 7.65
C GLY A 121 -4.58 -3.59 7.99
N VAL A 122 -3.46 -3.63 8.71
CA VAL A 122 -2.79 -4.87 9.13
C VAL A 122 -3.70 -5.74 10.00
N LYS A 123 -4.44 -5.16 10.95
CA LYS A 123 -5.42 -5.91 11.77
C LYS A 123 -6.50 -6.58 10.93
N ARG A 124 -6.93 -5.99 9.81
CA ARG A 124 -7.88 -6.64 8.90
C ARG A 124 -7.22 -7.77 8.12
N LEU A 125 -5.97 -7.58 7.69
CA LEU A 125 -5.19 -8.61 7.01
C LEU A 125 -4.87 -9.80 7.92
N LEU A 126 -4.75 -9.58 9.23
CA LEU A 126 -4.59 -10.67 10.21
C LEU A 126 -5.76 -11.67 10.12
N GLY A 127 -6.99 -11.19 9.94
CA GLY A 127 -8.16 -12.05 9.78
C GLY A 127 -8.08 -12.93 8.53
N GLU A 128 -7.57 -12.38 7.42
CA GLU A 128 -7.34 -13.15 6.19
C GLU A 128 -6.17 -14.13 6.36
N PHE A 129 -5.07 -13.68 6.99
CA PHE A 129 -3.87 -14.49 7.26
C PHE A 129 -4.17 -15.72 8.11
N LEU A 130 -5.04 -15.58 9.12
CA LEU A 130 -5.47 -16.71 9.97
C LEU A 130 -6.68 -17.46 9.41
N GLY A 131 -7.34 -16.91 8.39
CA GLY A 131 -8.57 -17.45 7.81
C GLY A 131 -8.37 -18.75 7.04
N ALA A 132 -9.46 -19.30 6.52
CA ALA A 132 -9.43 -20.56 5.77
C ALA A 132 -8.81 -20.44 4.36
N ARG A 133 -8.65 -19.21 3.83
CA ARG A 133 -8.04 -18.98 2.52
C ARG A 133 -6.51 -18.97 2.65
N PRO A 134 -5.79 -19.72 1.81
CA PRO A 134 -4.34 -19.81 1.86
C PRO A 134 -3.62 -18.62 1.21
N ASP A 135 -4.36 -17.66 0.65
CA ASP A 135 -3.81 -16.48 -0.01
C ASP A 135 -2.92 -15.70 0.97
N THR A 136 -1.60 -15.85 0.82
CA THR A 136 -0.61 -15.14 1.62
C THR A 136 -0.09 -13.94 0.84
N LEU A 137 -0.21 -12.76 1.44
CA LEU A 137 0.45 -11.57 0.92
C LEU A 137 1.92 -11.62 1.29
N SER A 138 2.78 -11.22 0.37
CA SER A 138 4.21 -11.03 0.63
C SER A 138 4.49 -9.74 1.39
N GLY A 139 3.58 -8.76 1.31
CA GLY A 139 3.70 -7.51 2.04
C GLY A 139 2.60 -6.50 1.75
N VAL A 140 2.75 -5.33 2.36
CA VAL A 140 1.96 -4.14 2.06
C VAL A 140 2.89 -2.96 1.78
N ILE A 141 2.46 -2.09 0.87
CA ILE A 141 3.18 -0.90 0.46
C ILE A 141 2.27 0.30 0.72
N PHE A 142 2.78 1.30 1.41
CA PHE A 142 2.09 2.57 1.62
C PHE A 142 2.86 3.66 0.89
N HIS A 143 2.21 4.27 -0.10
CA HIS A 143 2.80 5.34 -0.90
C HIS A 143 1.73 5.97 -1.80
N ASP A 144 1.77 7.28 -1.96
CA ASP A 144 0.87 8.03 -2.84
C ASP A 144 1.53 9.31 -3.37
N ARG A 145 0.84 9.97 -4.31
CA ARG A 145 1.33 11.17 -5.01
C ARG A 145 1.63 12.37 -4.12
N LEU A 146 1.16 12.39 -2.87
CA LEU A 146 1.41 13.47 -1.93
C LEU A 146 2.67 13.24 -1.10
N CYS A 147 3.22 12.03 -1.07
CA CYS A 147 4.45 11.74 -0.32
C CYS A 147 5.60 12.63 -0.79
N GLY A 148 6.25 13.34 0.14
CA GLY A 148 7.38 14.23 -0.16
C GLY A 148 6.99 15.64 -0.59
N SER A 149 5.68 15.93 -0.75
CA SER A 149 5.19 17.28 -1.01
C SER A 149 5.35 18.21 0.22
N PRO A 150 5.28 19.54 0.06
CA PRO A 150 5.34 20.47 1.20
C PRO A 150 4.29 20.19 2.29
N ASN A 151 3.11 19.74 1.90
CA ASN A 151 2.01 19.42 2.83
C ASN A 151 2.14 18.01 3.46
N ARG A 152 3.05 17.17 2.96
CA ARG A 152 3.34 15.83 3.46
C ARG A 152 4.83 15.52 3.32
N PRO A 153 5.68 16.20 4.13
CA PRO A 153 7.12 16.01 4.07
C PRO A 153 7.47 14.55 4.37
N CYS A 154 8.40 13.99 3.61
CA CYS A 154 8.83 12.61 3.79
C CYS A 154 10.29 12.59 4.27
N PRO A 155 10.63 11.84 5.33
CA PRO A 155 12.03 11.69 5.76
C PRO A 155 12.90 10.98 4.71
N LYS A 156 12.28 10.34 3.72
CA LYS A 156 12.94 9.66 2.60
C LYS A 156 13.14 10.55 1.37
N SER A 157 12.73 11.83 1.40
CA SER A 157 12.82 12.74 0.23
C SER A 157 14.23 12.89 -0.35
N ARG A 158 15.29 12.67 0.45
CA ARG A 158 16.67 12.66 -0.07
C ARG A 158 16.98 11.54 -1.07
N TYR A 159 16.13 10.53 -1.16
CA TYR A 159 16.23 9.40 -2.10
C TYR A 159 15.19 9.51 -3.21
N ALA A 160 14.59 10.69 -3.42
CA ALA A 160 13.50 10.82 -4.34
C ALA A 160 13.94 10.53 -5.79
N LEU A 161 13.08 9.82 -6.50
CA LEU A 161 13.19 9.53 -7.92
C LEU A 161 12.29 10.51 -8.69
N GLN A 162 12.76 10.96 -9.85
CA GLN A 162 11.92 11.77 -10.74
C GLN A 162 10.92 10.86 -11.46
N VAL A 163 9.62 11.13 -11.30
CA VAL A 163 8.51 10.44 -11.95
C VAL A 163 7.64 11.49 -12.63
N GLY A 164 7.74 11.58 -13.95
CA GLY A 164 7.19 12.71 -14.70
C GLY A 164 7.76 14.03 -14.18
N GLU A 165 6.89 14.97 -13.79
CA GLU A 165 7.29 16.27 -13.22
C GLU A 165 7.48 16.25 -11.69
N ARG A 166 7.28 15.09 -11.03
CA ARG A 166 7.28 14.99 -9.57
C ARG A 166 8.56 14.36 -9.04
N SER A 167 9.08 14.92 -7.96
CA SER A 167 10.12 14.27 -7.15
C SER A 167 9.43 13.39 -6.10
N VAL A 168 9.53 12.07 -6.27
CA VAL A 168 8.76 11.08 -5.50
C VAL A 168 9.70 10.29 -4.58
N PRO A 169 9.49 10.31 -3.25
CA PRO A 169 10.34 9.56 -2.32
C PRO A 169 10.10 8.04 -2.41
N PRO A 170 11.01 7.21 -1.88
CA PRO A 170 10.80 5.77 -1.80
C PRO A 170 9.55 5.42 -0.97
N PRO A 171 8.79 4.39 -1.37
CA PRO A 171 7.61 3.95 -0.66
C PRO A 171 7.92 3.38 0.73
N CYS A 172 6.92 3.34 1.62
CA CYS A 172 7.00 2.59 2.88
C CYS A 172 6.56 1.15 2.65
N VAL A 173 7.51 0.22 2.71
CA VAL A 173 7.28 -1.20 2.45
C VAL A 173 7.31 -1.99 3.75
N TYR A 174 6.36 -2.91 3.90
CA TYR A 174 6.27 -3.81 5.05
C TYR A 174 6.13 -5.24 4.56
N VAL A 175 7.09 -6.09 4.92
CA VAL A 175 7.04 -7.53 4.59
C VAL A 175 6.10 -8.24 5.55
N MET A 176 5.18 -9.02 4.99
CA MET A 176 4.25 -9.88 5.72
C MET A 176 4.91 -11.24 6.01
N PRO A 177 4.51 -11.90 7.11
CA PRO A 177 5.00 -13.24 7.42
C PRO A 177 4.57 -14.28 6.39
N ASP A 178 5.38 -15.33 6.25
CA ASP A 178 4.92 -16.59 5.66
C ASP A 178 4.03 -17.33 6.64
N ARG A 179 2.95 -17.92 6.14
CA ARG A 179 1.99 -18.66 6.97
C ARG A 179 2.52 -20.06 7.24
N ASP A 180 2.69 -20.37 8.51
CA ASP A 180 2.93 -21.71 9.02
C ASP A 180 1.83 -22.04 10.05
N SER A 181 1.07 -23.11 9.81
CA SER A 181 -0.03 -23.52 10.70
C SER A 181 0.44 -24.03 12.05
N ALA A 182 1.68 -24.53 12.14
CA ALA A 182 2.27 -25.07 13.37
C ALA A 182 2.94 -23.98 14.23
N ALA A 183 3.26 -22.82 13.64
CA ALA A 183 3.95 -21.75 14.35
C ALA A 183 3.03 -20.99 15.34
N ASP A 184 3.66 -20.46 16.39
CA ASP A 184 3.06 -19.54 17.36
C ASP A 184 3.59 -18.11 17.23
N ALA A 185 4.63 -17.91 16.42
CA ALA A 185 5.17 -16.62 16.05
C ALA A 185 5.54 -16.61 14.56
N TRP A 186 5.16 -15.55 13.86
CA TRP A 186 5.44 -15.37 12.44
C TRP A 186 6.12 -14.02 12.23
N ASN A 187 7.31 -14.04 11.62
CA ASN A 187 8.10 -12.85 11.28
C ASN A 187 8.20 -11.81 12.41
N TRP A 188 8.19 -12.26 13.67
CA TRP A 188 8.13 -11.37 14.83
C TRP A 188 9.37 -10.47 14.94
N ASN A 189 10.52 -11.01 14.54
CA ASN A 189 11.84 -10.40 14.49
C ASN A 189 12.17 -9.75 13.14
N GLY A 190 11.34 -9.92 12.10
CA GLY A 190 11.58 -9.34 10.78
C GLY A 190 12.61 -10.10 9.93
N GLU A 191 12.75 -11.40 10.12
CA GLU A 191 13.70 -12.24 9.36
C GLU A 191 13.27 -12.52 7.93
N VAL A 192 11.97 -12.44 7.63
CA VAL A 192 11.44 -12.73 6.29
C VAL A 192 11.96 -11.72 5.28
N ARG A 193 12.54 -12.24 4.19
CA ARG A 193 13.07 -11.45 3.06
C ARG A 193 12.21 -11.65 1.83
N ARG A 194 12.20 -10.62 0.97
CA ARG A 194 11.44 -10.58 -0.29
C ARG A 194 12.27 -9.89 -1.36
N VAL A 195 12.12 -10.31 -2.60
CA VAL A 195 12.92 -9.84 -3.73
C VAL A 195 12.39 -8.51 -4.26
N PHE A 196 11.08 -8.36 -4.42
CA PHE A 196 10.51 -7.15 -5.01
C PHE A 196 10.81 -5.87 -4.22
N PRO A 197 10.71 -5.82 -2.88
CA PRO A 197 11.02 -4.62 -2.11
C PRO A 197 12.46 -4.13 -2.32
N GLU A 198 13.42 -5.04 -2.49
CA GLU A 198 14.82 -4.67 -2.75
C GLU A 198 14.98 -4.08 -4.15
N ALA A 199 14.36 -4.68 -5.17
CA ALA A 199 14.37 -4.15 -6.54
C ALA A 199 13.69 -2.77 -6.61
N LEU A 200 12.54 -2.62 -5.94
CA LEU A 200 11.81 -1.36 -5.84
C LEU A 200 12.66 -0.26 -5.20
N LEU A 201 13.35 -0.55 -4.09
CA LEU A 201 14.16 0.45 -3.39
C LEU A 201 15.45 0.80 -4.15
N GLN A 202 16.03 -0.13 -4.91
CA GLN A 202 17.17 0.15 -5.78
C GLN A 202 16.87 1.22 -6.82
N ALA A 203 15.63 1.27 -7.34
CA ALA A 203 15.20 2.34 -8.24
C ALA A 203 15.28 3.75 -7.63
N PHE A 204 15.31 3.85 -6.30
CA PHE A 204 15.50 5.10 -5.56
C PHE A 204 16.94 5.30 -5.07
N GLY A 205 17.91 4.57 -5.65
CA GLY A 205 19.32 4.64 -5.28
C GLY A 205 19.65 4.01 -3.92
N ILE A 206 18.74 3.22 -3.34
CA ILE A 206 18.99 2.48 -2.10
C ILE A 206 19.62 1.13 -2.48
N THR A 207 20.90 0.96 -2.15
CA THR A 207 21.65 -0.26 -2.50
C THR A 207 21.05 -1.51 -1.83
N PRO A 208 21.28 -2.72 -2.35
CA PRO A 208 20.84 -3.97 -1.70
C PRO A 208 21.29 -4.06 -0.23
N SER A 209 22.52 -3.64 0.07
CA SER A 209 23.05 -3.62 1.44
C SER A 209 22.28 -2.70 2.38
N GLN A 210 21.71 -1.60 1.85
CA GLN A 210 20.92 -0.63 2.60
C GLN A 210 19.44 -1.02 2.68
N ALA A 211 18.92 -1.84 1.78
CA ALA A 211 17.48 -2.13 1.65
C ALA A 211 16.84 -2.58 2.98
N SER A 212 17.56 -3.41 3.76
CA SER A 212 17.11 -3.85 5.10
C SER A 212 16.83 -2.71 6.09
N GLN A 213 17.39 -1.52 5.87
CA GLN A 213 17.20 -0.32 6.67
C GLN A 213 15.99 0.50 6.23
N PHE A 214 15.32 0.12 5.13
CA PHE A 214 14.15 0.78 4.57
C PHE A 214 12.93 -0.14 4.47
N ILE A 215 13.14 -1.46 4.55
CA ILE A 215 12.09 -2.47 4.56
C ILE A 215 11.62 -2.69 5.99
N GLY A 216 10.38 -2.30 6.26
CA GLY A 216 9.68 -2.65 7.48
C GLY A 216 9.19 -4.10 7.48
N HIS A 217 8.69 -4.54 8.63
CA HIS A 217 8.12 -5.88 8.77
C HIS A 217 6.83 -5.85 9.58
N ILE A 218 5.94 -6.77 9.25
CA ILE A 218 4.77 -7.13 10.03
C ILE A 218 5.04 -8.52 10.60
N GLY A 219 4.76 -8.68 11.88
CA GLY A 219 4.83 -9.97 12.56
C GLY A 219 3.61 -10.20 13.42
N PHE A 220 3.29 -11.47 13.61
CA PHE A 220 2.20 -11.93 14.46
C PHE A 220 2.74 -12.87 15.52
N GLN A 221 2.16 -12.86 16.73
CA GLN A 221 2.52 -13.81 17.77
C GLN A 221 1.28 -14.21 18.57
N ARG A 222 1.04 -15.50 18.69
CA ARG A 222 0.03 -16.09 19.55
C ARG A 222 0.54 -16.13 20.98
N ARG A 223 -0.19 -15.51 21.91
CA ARG A 223 0.05 -15.60 23.35
C ARG A 223 -1.27 -15.72 24.10
N GLN A 224 -1.42 -16.77 24.90
CA GLN A 224 -2.57 -16.96 25.81
C GLN A 224 -3.94 -16.77 25.11
N GLY A 225 -4.09 -17.30 23.89
CA GLY A 225 -5.34 -17.20 23.12
C GLY A 225 -5.56 -15.88 22.37
N ALA A 226 -4.70 -14.87 22.56
CA ALA A 226 -4.70 -13.63 21.78
C ALA A 226 -3.58 -13.61 20.72
N ILE A 227 -3.79 -12.84 19.65
CA ILE A 227 -2.75 -12.60 18.65
C ILE A 227 -2.25 -11.17 18.80
N ARG A 228 -0.96 -11.03 19.10
CA ARG A 228 -0.24 -9.75 19.07
C ARG A 228 0.26 -9.48 17.68
N THR A 229 0.20 -8.21 17.28
CA THR A 229 0.74 -7.70 16.03
C THR A 229 1.93 -6.80 16.33
N THR A 230 3.03 -6.98 15.59
CA THR A 230 4.14 -6.03 15.56
C THR A 230 4.25 -5.45 14.16
N ILE A 231 4.39 -4.13 14.07
CA ILE A 231 4.61 -3.41 12.81
C ILE A 231 5.84 -2.55 13.03
N THR A 232 6.92 -2.84 12.31
CA THR A 232 8.14 -2.04 12.35
C THR A 232 8.28 -1.30 11.05
N SER A 233 8.26 0.02 11.10
CA SER A 233 8.60 0.90 9.98
C SER A 233 10.10 1.20 10.02
N ARG A 234 10.77 1.19 8.87
CA ARG A 234 12.17 1.59 8.73
C ARG A 234 12.34 2.67 7.67
N PHE A 235 13.24 3.62 7.91
CA PHE A 235 13.47 4.75 6.99
C PHE A 235 14.93 5.24 7.02
N GLY A 236 15.86 4.30 7.15
CA GLY A 236 17.30 4.53 7.08
C GLY A 236 18.07 3.94 8.28
N PRO A 237 19.41 4.12 8.29
CA PRO A 237 20.27 3.59 9.35
C PRO A 237 19.81 4.04 10.73
N GLY A 238 19.59 3.09 11.65
CA GLY A 238 19.18 3.36 13.03
C GLY A 238 17.79 3.99 13.20
N ARG A 239 17.02 4.16 12.11
CA ARG A 239 15.72 4.84 12.11
C ARG A 239 14.60 3.84 11.92
N ALA A 240 14.04 3.39 13.04
CA ALA A 240 12.89 2.49 13.07
C ALA A 240 11.86 2.92 14.11
N THR A 241 10.59 2.70 13.78
CA THR A 241 9.46 2.86 14.71
C THR A 241 8.73 1.54 14.78
N THR A 242 8.52 1.01 15.99
CA THR A 242 7.80 -0.25 16.20
C THR A 242 6.51 0.00 16.95
N PHE A 243 5.39 -0.39 16.35
CA PHE A 243 4.08 -0.46 16.97
C PHE A 243 3.76 -1.90 17.37
N ARG A 244 3.28 -2.10 18.59
CA ARG A 244 2.82 -3.41 19.10
C ARG A 244 1.41 -3.27 19.66
N SER A 245 0.50 -4.16 19.27
CA SER A 245 -0.87 -4.24 19.79
C SER A 245 -1.32 -5.67 19.98
#